data_AF-A0AAJ3CDB4-F1
#
_entry.id   AF-A0AAJ3CDB4-F1
#
_cell.length_a   1.000
_cell.length_b   1.000
_cell.length_c   1.000
_cell.angle_alpha   90.00
_cell.angle_beta   90.00
_cell.angle_gamma   90.00
#
_symmetry.space_group_name_H-M   'P 1'
#
loop_
_entity.id
_entity.type
_entity.pdbx_description
1 polymer ?
#
loop_
_entity_poly.entity_id
_entity_poly.type
_entity_poly.pdbx_seq_one_letter_code
_entity_poly.pdbx_strand_id
1 'polypeptide(L)' 'MIASFRFNAPGDSEGVWLRDGFQVKMFDTKRRILRLIYTGHDTRVPPFTLVVLANKSTLTVNGKQINSRFSWEM' A
#
# COMPACT_ATOMS: atom_id res chain seq x y z
N MET A 1 -11.78 -13.17 0.18
CA MET A 1 -10.49 -12.76 -0.41
C MET A 1 -9.98 -11.57 0.37
N ILE A 2 -8.90 -11.75 1.15
CA ILE A 2 -8.24 -10.68 1.91
C ILE A 2 -7.02 -10.26 1.08
N ALA A 3 -6.95 -8.99 0.67
CA ALA A 3 -5.74 -8.43 0.11
C ALA A 3 -4.95 -7.83 1.28
N SER A 4 -3.77 -8.38 1.58
CA SER A 4 -2.85 -7.84 2.58
C SER A 4 -1.78 -7.00 1.89
N PHE A 5 -1.59 -5.78 2.37
CA PHE A 5 -0.43 -4.96 2.03
C PHE A 5 0.47 -4.94 3.26
N ARG A 6 1.62 -5.59 3.19
CA ARG A 6 2.58 -5.64 4.29
C ARG A 6 3.81 -4.83 3.91
N PHE A 7 4.18 -3.88 4.77
CA PHE A 7 5.48 -3.22 4.69
C PHE A 7 6.46 -4.08 5.48
N ASN A 8 7.48 -4.58 4.80
CA ASN A 8 8.51 -5.40 5.42
C ASN A 8 9.78 -4.58 5.64
N ALA A 9 10.63 -5.05 6.55
CA ALA A 9 11.96 -4.48 6.73
C ALA A 9 12.84 -4.74 5.48
N PRO A 10 13.81 -3.86 5.20
CA PRO A 10 14.84 -4.15 4.20
C PRO A 10 15.53 -5.50 4.50
N GLY A 11 15.74 -6.33 3.47
CA GLY A 11 16.21 -7.72 3.56
C GLY A 11 15.14 -8.82 3.64
N ASP A 12 13.85 -8.51 3.83
CA ASP A 12 12.80 -9.55 3.93
C ASP A 12 12.48 -10.19 2.56
N SER A 13 12.43 -11.53 2.54
CA SER A 13 12.23 -12.37 1.35
C SER A 13 10.76 -12.70 1.05
N GLU A 14 9.83 -12.43 1.96
CA GLU A 14 8.40 -12.82 1.78
C GLU A 14 7.57 -11.82 0.94
N GLY A 15 8.21 -10.85 0.26
CA GLY A 15 7.53 -9.81 -0.50
C GLY A 15 8.15 -9.52 -1.87
N VAL A 16 7.35 -8.92 -2.75
CA VAL A 16 7.89 -8.33 -4.00
C VAL A 16 8.48 -6.97 -3.66
N TRP A 17 9.78 -6.83 -3.90
CA TRP A 17 10.49 -5.57 -3.76
C TRP A 17 10.18 -4.66 -4.92
N LEU A 18 9.30 -3.69 -4.68
CA LEU A 18 8.94 -2.72 -5.69
C LEU A 18 9.81 -1.47 -5.52
N ARG A 19 10.91 -1.43 -6.28
CA ARG A 19 11.94 -0.38 -6.19
C ARG A 19 11.58 0.88 -6.94
N ASP A 20 10.81 0.75 -8.02
CA ASP A 20 10.41 1.82 -8.93
C ASP A 20 8.90 1.90 -9.10
N GLY A 21 8.41 3.03 -9.63
CA GLY A 21 6.97 3.25 -9.83
C GLY A 21 6.18 3.54 -8.56
N PHE A 22 6.85 3.57 -7.39
CA PHE A 22 6.25 3.86 -6.09
C PHE A 22 6.34 5.34 -5.76
N GLN A 23 5.20 5.92 -5.39
CA GLN A 23 5.10 7.32 -4.98
C GLN A 23 4.34 7.40 -3.66
N VAL A 24 5.05 7.78 -2.59
CA VAL A 24 4.44 8.19 -1.33
C VAL A 24 4.03 9.65 -1.46
N LYS A 25 2.73 9.93 -1.57
CA LYS A 25 2.19 11.29 -1.67
C LYS A 25 1.98 11.93 -0.30
N MET A 26 1.70 11.12 0.71
CA MET A 26 1.55 11.56 2.10
C MET A 26 1.89 10.40 3.03
N PHE A 27 2.68 10.67 4.05
CA PHE A 27 2.92 9.74 5.15
C PHE A 27 3.05 10.54 6.45
N ASP A 28 1.98 10.57 7.22
CA ASP A 28 1.92 11.26 8.51
C ASP A 28 1.38 10.29 9.56
N THR A 29 2.28 9.77 10.39
CA THR A 29 1.95 8.80 11.43
C THR A 29 1.22 9.43 12.62
N LYS A 30 1.45 10.73 12.88
CA LYS A 30 0.74 11.47 13.95
C LYS A 30 -0.73 11.66 13.59
N ARG A 31 -0.99 12.05 12.33
CA ARG A 31 -2.35 12.20 11.80
C ARG A 31 -2.94 10.89 11.26
N ARG A 32 -2.14 9.81 11.22
CA ARG A 32 -2.51 8.49 10.68
C ARG A 32 -3.05 8.58 9.25
N ILE A 33 -2.26 9.17 8.37
CA ILE A 33 -2.56 9.33 6.94
C ILE A 33 -1.44 8.69 6.12
N LEU A 34 -1.81 7.80 5.22
CA LEU A 34 -0.92 7.28 4.17
C LEU A 34 -1.62 7.44 2.82
N ARG A 35 -0.92 7.98 1.83
CA ARG A 35 -1.34 7.96 0.43
C ARG A 35 -0.18 7.45 -0.39
N LEU A 36 -0.35 6.26 -0.94
CA LEU A 36 0.63 5.58 -1.74
C LEU A 36 0.04 5.26 -3.12
N ILE A 37 0.80 5.55 -4.15
CA ILE A 37 0.46 5.26 -5.54
C ILE A 37 1.57 4.39 -6.10
N TYR A 38 1.19 3.28 -6.71
CA TYR A 38 2.06 2.49 -7.55
C TYR A 38 1.58 2.59 -8.99
N THR A 39 2.39 3.17 -9.87
CA THR A 39 2.02 3.44 -11.26
C THR A 39 2.19 2.24 -12.19
N GLY A 40 2.75 1.12 -11.69
CA GLY A 40 3.06 -0.05 -12.49
C GLY A 40 4.41 0.07 -13.19
N HIS A 41 5.22 -0.97 -13.04
CA HIS A 41 6.50 -1.19 -13.74
C HIS A 41 6.87 -2.67 -13.73
N ASP A 42 6.60 -3.36 -12.63
CA ASP A 42 6.68 -4.81 -12.50
C ASP A 42 5.40 -5.48 -13.02
N THR A 43 5.53 -6.40 -13.97
CA THR A 43 4.40 -7.10 -14.60
C THR A 43 3.64 -8.04 -13.65
N ARG A 44 4.23 -8.38 -12.50
CA ARG A 44 3.61 -9.27 -11.50
C ARG A 44 2.62 -8.52 -10.62
N VAL A 45 2.69 -7.19 -10.58
CA VAL A 45 1.87 -6.36 -9.69
C VAL A 45 1.12 -5.33 -10.52
N PRO A 46 -0.23 -5.35 -10.54
CA PRO A 46 -0.99 -4.32 -11.22
C PRO A 46 -0.80 -2.95 -10.54
N PRO A 47 -0.93 -1.82 -11.27
CA PRO A 47 -0.99 -0.50 -10.67
C PRO A 47 -2.08 -0.41 -9.60
N PHE A 48 -1.79 0.29 -8.51
CA PHE A 48 -2.75 0.46 -7.44
C PHE A 48 -2.57 1.78 -6.69
N THR A 49 -3.60 2.17 -5.95
CA THR A 49 -3.57 3.27 -5.00
C THR A 49 -4.01 2.76 -3.64
N LEU A 50 -3.21 3.03 -2.61
CA LEU A 50 -3.54 2.77 -1.22
C LEU A 50 -3.74 4.10 -0.49
N VAL A 51 -4.92 4.30 0.07
CA VAL A 51 -5.22 5.42 0.97
C VAL A 51 -5.55 4.87 2.34
N VAL A 52 -4.88 5.37 3.37
CA VAL A 52 -5.19 5.11 4.77
C VAL A 52 -5.55 6.42 5.44
N LEU A 53 -6.70 6.43 6.10
CA LEU A 53 -7.15 7.53 6.97
C LEU A 53 -7.54 6.95 8.31
N ALA A 54 -6.91 7.43 9.38
CA ALA A 54 -7.02 6.83 10.71
C ALA A 54 -6.73 5.32 10.63
N ASN A 55 -7.68 4.45 10.97
CA ASN A 55 -7.52 2.99 10.93
C ASN A 55 -8.26 2.33 9.76
N LYS A 56 -8.67 3.10 8.75
CA LYS A 56 -9.36 2.60 7.55
C LYS A 56 -8.42 2.69 6.37
N SER A 57 -8.35 1.62 5.60
CA SER A 57 -7.62 1.54 4.34
C SER A 57 -8.58 1.31 3.18
N THR A 58 -8.22 1.91 2.06
CA THR A 58 -8.85 1.73 0.78
C THR A 58 -7.77 1.43 -0.24
N LEU A 59 -7.79 0.22 -0.78
CA LEU A 59 -6.95 -0.20 -1.90
C LEU A 59 -7.78 -0.16 -3.18
N THR A 60 -7.36 0.65 -4.14
CA THR A 60 -7.93 0.69 -5.48
C THR A 60 -6.95 0.02 -6.45
N VAL A 61 -7.39 -1.04 -7.11
CA VAL A 61 -6.59 -1.83 -8.06
C VAL A 61 -7.51 -2.32 -9.18
N ASN A 62 -7.09 -2.17 -10.44
CA ASN A 62 -7.88 -2.54 -11.63
C ASN A 62 -9.33 -2.00 -11.61
N GLY A 63 -9.52 -0.76 -11.17
CA GLY A 63 -10.85 -0.13 -11.05
C GLY A 63 -11.72 -0.66 -9.91
N LYS A 64 -11.25 -1.66 -9.14
CA LYS A 64 -11.96 -2.20 -7.99
C LYS A 64 -11.44 -1.59 -6.69
N GLN A 65 -12.37 -1.28 -5.79
CA GLN A 65 -12.07 -0.81 -4.45
C GLN A 65 -12.19 -1.93 -3.42
N ILE A 66 -11.19 -2.06 -2.56
CA ILE A 66 -11.15 -2.99 -1.43
C ILE A 66 -10.96 -2.16 -0.17
N ASN A 67 -11.92 -2.25 0.76
CA ASN A 67 -11.84 -1.55 2.04
C ASN A 67 -11.44 -2.54 3.13
N SER A 68 -10.53 -2.12 4.01
CA SER A 68 -10.08 -2.93 5.14
C SER A 68 -9.71 -2.06 6.34
N ARG A 69 -9.57 -2.66 7.51
CA ARG A 69 -8.91 -2.01 8.63
C ARG A 69 -7.40 -1.98 8.40
N PHE A 70 -6.75 -0.95 8.93
CA PHE A 70 -5.30 -0.78 8.87
C PHE A 70 -4.75 -0.63 10.28
N SER A 71 -3.74 -1.44 10.60
CA SER A 71 -2.95 -1.28 11.83
C SER A 71 -1.72 -0.43 11.54
N TRP A 72 -1.46 0.53 12.43
CA TRP A 72 -0.24 1.34 12.40
C TRP A 72 0.87 0.75 13.29
N GLU A 73 0.56 -0.32 14.01
CA GLU A 73 1.54 -1.07 14.79
C GLU A 73 2.45 -1.81 13.80
N MET A 74 3.75 -1.51 13.87
CA MET A 74 4.82 -2.12 13.07
C MET A 74 5.49 -3.24 13.85
#